data_AF-A0A4Q3KZ46-F1
#
_entry.id   AF-A0A4Q3KZ46-F1
#
_cell.length_a   1.000
_cell.length_b   1.000
_cell.length_c   1.000
_cell.angle_alpha   90.00
_cell.angle_beta   90.00
_cell.angle_gamma   90.00
#
_symmetry.space_group_name_H-M   'P 1'
#
loop_
_entity.id
_entity.type
_entity.pdbx_description
1 polymer ?
#
loop_
_entity_poly.entity_id
_entity_poly.type
_entity_poly.pdbx_seq_one_letter_code
_entity_poly.pdbx_strand_id
1 'polypeptide(L)'
;DPLNRLLLRADIPWPSVVLVLAYNSYARQTGLPYSPATVQEALLRNAGVVRSLTELFHAKFDPAIEGQSETDVDERRLQLVERARRAVLLQLEAIDDLTSDQVLRTLYNLIESTVRTNFYARDPNREHHVVLKFDPQSIVRMPEPRPFREIFVFHPLISGLHLRGGPVARGGIRWSDRLIDFRTEVLGLMATQNLKNVLIVPRGAKGAFVLRNPPSDMGQRRQHADEMYKIFISGLLDVTDNLVNGKHITPKGVLRYDDLDHYLVVAADKGTAHLSDTANALAEARGFWLSDGFASGGSKGYDHKKEAITSRGAWACVRRHFREINMDPEKDTIRVVGIGDMSGDVFGNGMLRSQSMQLVAAFDHRHIFIDPNPDAARSFAARLKLFQTPRSSWEDYPKDVMSPGSGIYPRGAKSIRLSSEARQALAITATELSAPELVQAILRAPVDLLWNGGIFVWSAQTILG
;
A
#
# COMPACT_ATOMS: atom_id res chain seq x y z
N ASP A 1 0.45 -26.60 8.13
CA ASP A 1 -0.38 -25.68 8.94
C ASP A 1 -1.24 -26.51 9.89
N PRO A 2 -1.33 -26.20 11.20
CA PRO A 2 -2.19 -26.92 12.14
C PRO A 2 -3.66 -27.02 11.75
N LEU A 3 -4.19 -26.03 11.00
CA LEU A 3 -5.57 -26.04 10.53
C LEU A 3 -5.86 -27.12 9.48
N ASN A 4 -4.84 -27.77 8.90
CA ASN A 4 -5.04 -28.93 8.03
C ASN A 4 -5.77 -30.08 8.73
N ARG A 5 -5.76 -30.13 10.07
CA ARG A 5 -6.54 -31.09 10.86
C ARG A 5 -8.06 -30.95 10.68
N LEU A 6 -8.53 -29.78 10.19
CA LEU A 6 -9.95 -29.57 9.86
C LEU A 6 -10.44 -30.49 8.75
N LEU A 7 -9.56 -30.98 7.87
CA LEU A 7 -9.92 -31.98 6.84
C LEU A 7 -10.67 -33.17 7.45
N LEU A 8 -10.17 -33.66 8.59
CA LEU A 8 -10.73 -34.81 9.27
C LEU A 8 -11.71 -34.39 10.37
N ARG A 9 -11.40 -33.33 11.12
CA ARG A 9 -12.21 -32.92 12.28
C ARG A 9 -13.53 -32.25 11.90
N ALA A 10 -13.54 -31.46 10.83
CA ALA A 10 -14.73 -30.77 10.33
C ALA A 10 -15.34 -31.50 9.13
N ASP A 11 -14.69 -32.55 8.61
CA ASP A 11 -15.12 -33.26 7.40
C ASP A 11 -15.37 -32.28 6.23
N ILE A 12 -14.36 -31.44 5.96
CA ILE A 12 -14.38 -30.46 4.89
C ILE A 12 -13.23 -30.70 3.91
N PRO A 13 -13.42 -30.44 2.61
CA PRO A 13 -12.36 -30.62 1.63
C PRO A 13 -11.27 -29.55 1.80
N TRP A 14 -10.08 -29.83 1.26
CA TRP A 14 -8.93 -28.95 1.39
C TRP A 14 -9.14 -27.52 0.86
N PRO A 15 -9.94 -27.26 -0.21
CA PRO A 15 -10.20 -25.88 -0.63
C PRO A 15 -10.96 -25.08 0.45
N SER A 16 -11.85 -25.73 1.20
CA SER A 16 -12.57 -25.10 2.31
C SER A 16 -11.64 -24.84 3.52
N VAL A 17 -10.59 -25.63 3.72
CA VAL A 17 -9.53 -25.30 4.68
C VAL A 17 -8.77 -24.04 4.25
N VAL A 18 -8.47 -23.90 2.95
CA VAL A 18 -7.84 -22.69 2.39
C VAL A 18 -8.75 -21.46 2.57
N LEU A 19 -10.07 -21.63 2.42
CA LEU A 19 -11.04 -20.57 2.70
C LEU A 19 -10.97 -20.10 4.16
N VAL A 20 -10.94 -21.04 5.12
CA VAL A 20 -10.79 -20.72 6.55
C VAL A 20 -9.46 -20.00 6.82
N LEU A 21 -8.37 -20.43 6.17
CA LEU A 21 -7.07 -19.73 6.26
C LEU A 21 -7.14 -18.30 5.71
N ALA A 22 -7.86 -18.08 4.61
CA ALA A 22 -8.05 -16.75 4.02
C ALA A 22 -8.82 -15.82 4.97
N TYR A 23 -9.96 -16.27 5.52
CA TYR A 23 -10.75 -15.49 6.48
C TYR A 23 -9.97 -15.21 7.77
N ASN A 24 -9.28 -16.20 8.32
CA ASN A 24 -8.43 -16.00 9.50
C ASN A 24 -7.30 -14.99 9.21
N SER A 25 -6.68 -15.06 8.03
CA SER A 25 -5.65 -14.11 7.62
C SER A 25 -6.18 -12.67 7.52
N TYR A 26 -7.42 -12.50 7.05
CA TYR A 26 -8.07 -11.18 7.00
C TYR A 26 -8.49 -10.70 8.39
N ALA A 27 -9.05 -11.57 9.25
CA ALA A 27 -9.42 -11.23 10.63
C ALA A 27 -8.25 -10.64 11.44
N ARG A 28 -7.03 -11.13 11.21
CA ARG A 28 -5.82 -10.56 11.81
C ARG A 28 -5.54 -9.14 11.34
N GLN A 29 -5.80 -8.83 10.07
CA GLN A 29 -5.64 -7.47 9.52
C GLN A 29 -6.68 -6.49 10.06
N THR A 30 -7.84 -6.96 10.50
CA THR A 30 -8.90 -6.13 11.11
C THR A 30 -8.80 -6.03 12.63
N GLY A 31 -7.73 -6.57 13.25
CA GLY A 31 -7.43 -6.38 14.67
C GLY A 31 -7.98 -7.46 15.61
N LEU A 32 -8.16 -8.71 15.15
CA LEU A 32 -8.50 -9.83 16.03
C LEU A 32 -7.46 -9.94 17.17
N PRO A 33 -7.86 -9.82 18.45
CA PRO A 33 -6.91 -9.63 19.57
C PRO A 33 -6.30 -10.94 20.09
N TYR A 34 -6.40 -12.03 19.32
CA TYR A 34 -5.99 -13.37 19.74
C TYR A 34 -4.73 -13.82 19.02
N SER A 35 -3.90 -14.60 19.73
CA SER A 35 -2.71 -15.20 19.13
C SER A 35 -3.09 -16.21 18.04
N PRO A 36 -2.23 -16.45 17.03
CA PRO A 36 -2.49 -17.47 16.02
C PRO A 36 -2.79 -18.85 16.60
N ALA A 37 -2.10 -19.25 17.68
CA ALA A 37 -2.31 -20.54 18.35
C ALA A 37 -3.69 -20.61 19.00
N THR A 38 -4.12 -19.55 19.69
CA THR A 38 -5.44 -19.45 20.33
C THR A 38 -6.55 -19.56 19.29
N VAL A 39 -6.43 -18.85 18.16
CA VAL A 39 -7.40 -18.93 17.07
C VAL A 39 -7.45 -20.34 16.47
N GLN A 40 -6.28 -20.95 16.24
CA GLN A 40 -6.22 -22.32 15.72
C GLN A 40 -6.89 -23.33 16.66
N GLU A 41 -6.65 -23.22 17.96
CA GLU A 41 -7.27 -24.08 18.96
C GLU A 41 -8.80 -23.91 18.98
N ALA A 42 -9.29 -22.67 18.99
CA ALA A 42 -10.72 -22.37 18.93
C ALA A 42 -11.40 -23.01 17.71
N LEU A 43 -10.80 -22.88 16.51
CA LEU A 43 -11.32 -23.46 15.28
C LEU A 43 -11.29 -25.01 15.32
N LEU A 44 -10.22 -25.60 15.84
CA LEU A 44 -10.06 -27.06 15.91
C LEU A 44 -10.91 -27.73 16.98
N ARG A 45 -11.22 -27.01 18.07
CA ARG A 45 -12.10 -27.46 19.16
C ARG A 45 -13.56 -27.44 18.72
N ASN A 46 -13.94 -26.48 17.88
CA ASN A 46 -15.30 -26.25 17.42
C ASN A 46 -15.47 -26.60 15.92
N ALA A 47 -14.90 -27.73 15.50
CA ALA A 47 -14.83 -28.12 14.10
C ALA A 47 -16.22 -28.25 13.42
N GLY A 48 -17.26 -28.64 14.18
CA GLY A 48 -18.65 -28.65 13.69
C GLY A 48 -19.16 -27.25 13.29
N VAL A 49 -18.81 -26.22 14.07
CA VAL A 49 -19.14 -24.82 13.74
C VAL A 49 -18.39 -24.39 12.48
N VAL A 50 -17.11 -24.77 12.35
CA VAL A 50 -16.32 -24.49 11.15
C VAL A 50 -16.95 -25.12 9.91
N ARG A 51 -17.46 -26.35 10.01
CA ARG A 51 -18.21 -27.00 8.91
C ARG A 51 -19.43 -26.16 8.53
N SER A 52 -20.28 -25.80 9.49
CA SER A 52 -21.47 -24.97 9.24
C SER A 52 -21.13 -23.60 8.65
N LEU A 53 -20.00 -22.99 9.05
CA LEU A 53 -19.51 -21.75 8.45
C LEU A 53 -19.14 -21.94 6.98
N THR A 54 -18.47 -23.04 6.64
CA THR A 54 -18.18 -23.35 5.23
C THR A 54 -19.46 -23.64 4.46
N GLU A 55 -20.44 -24.34 5.03
CA GLU A 55 -21.75 -24.58 4.42
C GLU A 55 -22.52 -23.27 4.18
N LEU A 56 -22.46 -22.30 5.10
CA LEU A 56 -22.98 -20.95 4.90
C LEU A 56 -22.29 -20.26 3.72
N PHE A 57 -20.97 -20.35 3.62
CA PHE A 57 -20.24 -19.80 2.47
C PHE A 57 -20.64 -20.48 1.16
N HIS A 58 -20.80 -21.81 1.14
CA HIS A 58 -21.27 -22.57 -0.01
C HIS A 58 -22.68 -22.14 -0.43
N ALA A 59 -23.61 -22.02 0.51
CA ALA A 59 -24.96 -21.51 0.26
C ALA A 59 -24.95 -20.11 -0.38
N LYS A 60 -24.02 -19.24 0.03
CA LYS A 60 -23.91 -17.90 -0.53
C LYS A 60 -23.32 -17.87 -1.93
N PHE A 61 -22.22 -18.60 -2.16
CA PHE A 61 -21.35 -18.32 -3.30
C PHE A 61 -21.24 -19.44 -4.32
N ASP A 62 -21.76 -20.64 -4.07
CA ASP A 62 -21.67 -21.73 -5.04
C ASP A 62 -22.64 -21.48 -6.22
N PRO A 63 -22.14 -21.20 -7.44
CA PRO A 63 -22.99 -20.95 -8.60
C PRO A 63 -23.61 -22.23 -9.17
N ALA A 64 -23.14 -23.42 -8.77
CA ALA A 64 -23.62 -24.70 -9.27
C ALA A 64 -24.88 -25.22 -8.55
N ILE A 65 -25.41 -24.45 -7.59
CA ILE A 65 -26.67 -24.80 -6.92
C ILE A 65 -27.82 -24.74 -7.93
N GLU A 66 -28.43 -25.90 -8.17
CA GLU A 66 -29.43 -26.10 -9.21
C GLU A 66 -30.61 -25.11 -9.10
N GLY A 67 -31.01 -24.57 -10.24
CA GLY A 67 -32.17 -23.68 -10.36
C GLY A 67 -31.93 -22.25 -9.90
N GLN A 68 -30.67 -21.85 -9.66
CA GLN A 68 -30.30 -20.49 -9.25
C GLN A 68 -29.44 -19.79 -10.32
N SER A 69 -29.40 -18.45 -10.30
CA SER A 69 -28.53 -17.68 -11.20
C SER A 69 -27.05 -17.91 -10.87
N GLU A 70 -26.19 -17.94 -11.91
CA GLU A 70 -24.73 -18.06 -11.77
C GLU A 70 -24.07 -16.76 -11.27
N THR A 71 -24.73 -15.62 -11.41
CA THR A 71 -24.12 -14.29 -11.17
C THR A 71 -24.96 -13.37 -10.29
N ASP A 72 -26.28 -13.55 -10.25
CA ASP A 72 -27.20 -12.75 -9.42
C ASP A 72 -27.76 -13.57 -8.24
N VAL A 73 -28.10 -12.87 -7.16
CA VAL A 73 -28.67 -13.49 -5.95
C VAL A 73 -30.19 -13.45 -6.04
N ASP A 74 -30.82 -14.62 -6.15
CA ASP A 74 -32.28 -14.78 -6.18
C ASP A 74 -32.88 -15.11 -4.80
N GLU A 75 -34.22 -15.06 -4.69
CA GLU A 75 -34.93 -15.35 -3.44
C GLU A 75 -34.68 -16.76 -2.90
N ARG A 76 -34.50 -17.77 -3.79
CA ARG A 76 -34.24 -19.15 -3.38
C ARG A 76 -32.88 -19.28 -2.72
N ARG A 77 -31.88 -18.59 -3.27
CA ARG A 77 -30.56 -18.47 -2.64
C ARG A 77 -30.65 -17.79 -1.28
N LEU A 78 -31.38 -16.67 -1.17
CA LEU A 78 -31.56 -15.99 0.11
C LEU A 78 -32.17 -16.92 1.17
N GLN A 79 -33.21 -17.69 0.82
CA GLN A 79 -33.81 -18.67 1.73
C GLN A 79 -32.84 -19.79 2.15
N LEU A 80 -31.99 -20.26 1.23
CA LEU A 80 -30.95 -21.24 1.54
C LEU A 80 -29.92 -20.65 2.52
N VAL A 81 -29.47 -19.42 2.26
CA VAL A 81 -28.55 -18.68 3.13
C VAL A 81 -29.15 -18.47 4.51
N GLU A 82 -30.43 -18.11 4.63
CA GLU A 82 -31.11 -17.99 5.94
C GLU A 82 -31.15 -19.31 6.71
N ARG A 83 -31.33 -20.45 6.03
CA ARG A 83 -31.27 -21.76 6.68
C ARG A 83 -29.87 -22.07 7.21
N ALA A 84 -28.84 -21.87 6.39
CA ALA A 84 -27.45 -22.06 6.81
C ALA A 84 -27.05 -21.11 7.94
N ARG A 85 -27.51 -19.85 7.88
CA ARG A 85 -27.29 -18.84 8.92
C ARG A 85 -27.84 -19.30 10.27
N ARG A 86 -29.10 -19.76 10.31
CA ARG A 86 -29.71 -20.27 11.54
C ARG A 86 -28.95 -21.47 12.12
N ALA A 87 -28.50 -22.39 11.27
CA ALA A 87 -27.70 -23.52 11.71
C ALA A 87 -26.39 -23.09 12.39
N VAL A 88 -25.69 -22.11 11.82
CA VAL A 88 -24.47 -21.54 12.42
C VAL A 88 -24.79 -20.85 13.75
N LEU A 89 -25.80 -19.98 13.80
CA LEU A 89 -26.15 -19.22 15.00
C LEU A 89 -26.53 -20.13 16.17
N LEU A 90 -27.31 -21.18 15.93
CA LEU A 90 -27.66 -22.18 16.95
C LEU A 90 -26.42 -22.88 17.51
N GLN A 91 -25.45 -23.22 16.67
CA GLN A 91 -24.21 -23.84 17.16
C GLN A 91 -23.31 -22.85 17.90
N LEU A 92 -23.30 -21.58 17.51
CA LEU A 92 -22.58 -20.51 18.23
C LEU A 92 -23.16 -20.25 19.62
N GLU A 93 -24.49 -20.34 19.79
CA GLU A 93 -25.15 -20.20 21.10
C GLU A 93 -24.75 -21.31 22.09
N ALA A 94 -24.36 -22.48 21.60
CA ALA A 94 -23.93 -23.61 22.42
C ALA A 94 -22.46 -23.56 22.84
N ILE A 95 -21.73 -22.48 22.54
CA ILE A 95 -20.30 -22.35 22.87
C ILE A 95 -20.14 -21.70 24.25
N ASP A 96 -19.60 -22.47 25.20
CA ASP A 96 -19.36 -21.99 26.57
C ASP A 96 -18.10 -21.10 26.70
N ASP A 97 -17.09 -21.33 25.86
CA ASP A 97 -15.82 -20.59 25.91
C ASP A 97 -15.91 -19.27 25.12
N LEU A 98 -15.80 -18.16 25.85
CA LEU A 98 -15.84 -16.80 25.29
C LEU A 98 -14.83 -16.57 24.16
N THR A 99 -13.63 -17.15 24.29
CA THR A 99 -12.57 -16.99 23.28
C THR A 99 -12.98 -17.63 21.96
N SER A 100 -13.44 -18.89 22.02
CA SER A 100 -13.96 -19.63 20.87
C SER A 100 -15.15 -18.94 20.23
N ASP A 101 -16.11 -18.50 21.04
CA ASP A 101 -17.30 -17.78 20.58
C ASP A 101 -16.91 -16.52 19.79
N GLN A 102 -16.03 -15.68 20.34
CA GLN A 102 -15.58 -14.46 19.65
C GLN A 102 -14.83 -14.73 18.34
N VAL A 103 -13.97 -15.75 18.31
CA VAL A 103 -13.25 -16.15 17.10
C VAL A 103 -14.23 -16.60 16.01
N LEU A 104 -15.16 -17.49 16.35
CA LEU A 104 -16.09 -18.06 15.37
C LEU A 104 -17.13 -17.03 14.92
N ARG A 105 -17.61 -16.16 15.82
CA ARG A 105 -18.48 -15.01 15.46
C ARG A 105 -17.77 -14.01 14.55
N THR A 106 -16.45 -13.83 14.71
CA THR A 106 -15.67 -13.00 13.80
C THR A 106 -15.66 -13.62 12.40
N LEU A 107 -15.36 -14.92 12.27
CA LEU A 107 -15.38 -15.61 10.97
C LEU A 107 -16.78 -15.59 10.33
N TYR A 108 -17.82 -15.85 11.13
CA TYR A 108 -19.21 -15.73 10.71
C TYR A 108 -19.52 -14.36 10.12
N ASN A 109 -19.19 -13.28 10.84
CA ASN A 109 -19.46 -11.93 10.38
C ASN A 109 -18.64 -11.56 9.12
N LEU A 110 -17.42 -12.08 8.97
CA LEU A 110 -16.62 -11.89 7.75
C LEU A 110 -17.24 -12.60 6.55
N ILE A 111 -17.74 -13.83 6.70
CA ILE A 111 -18.49 -14.54 5.64
C ILE A 111 -19.75 -13.75 5.29
N GLU A 112 -20.46 -13.24 6.29
CA GLU A 112 -21.65 -12.42 6.07
C GLU A 112 -21.35 -11.13 5.32
N SER A 113 -20.22 -10.49 5.63
CA SER A 113 -19.77 -9.25 5.01
C SER A 113 -19.05 -9.44 3.67
N THR A 114 -18.86 -10.67 3.21
CA THR A 114 -18.30 -10.94 1.89
C THR A 114 -19.37 -10.66 0.83
N VAL A 115 -19.03 -9.90 -0.21
CA VAL A 115 -19.96 -9.55 -1.30
C VAL A 115 -19.63 -10.22 -2.64
N ARG A 116 -18.36 -10.60 -2.86
CA ARG A 116 -17.91 -11.38 -4.03
C ARG A 116 -16.70 -12.23 -3.68
N THR A 117 -16.49 -13.30 -4.43
CA THR A 117 -15.32 -14.17 -4.32
C THR A 117 -15.03 -14.90 -5.62
N ASN A 118 -13.76 -15.19 -5.92
CA ASN A 118 -13.36 -16.02 -7.04
C ASN A 118 -13.33 -17.53 -6.69
N PHE A 119 -13.80 -17.92 -5.50
CA PHE A 119 -13.62 -19.28 -4.97
C PHE A 119 -14.19 -20.38 -5.88
N TYR A 120 -15.24 -20.12 -6.66
CA TYR A 120 -15.79 -21.07 -7.64
C TYR A 120 -15.41 -20.73 -9.09
N ALA A 121 -14.85 -19.55 -9.31
CA ALA A 121 -14.42 -19.07 -10.63
C ALA A 121 -13.02 -19.57 -11.02
N ARG A 122 -12.31 -20.24 -10.11
CA ARG A 122 -10.92 -20.70 -10.27
C ARG A 122 -10.82 -22.23 -10.20
N ASP A 123 -9.84 -22.81 -10.89
CA ASP A 123 -9.45 -24.21 -10.67
C ASP A 123 -8.50 -24.28 -9.46
N PRO A 124 -8.92 -24.82 -8.31
CA PRO A 124 -8.10 -24.83 -7.10
C PRO A 124 -6.76 -25.58 -7.29
N ASN A 125 -6.67 -26.51 -8.26
CA ASN A 125 -5.43 -27.25 -8.54
C ASN A 125 -4.40 -26.45 -9.35
N ARG A 126 -4.81 -25.36 -9.98
CA ARG A 126 -3.94 -24.51 -10.84
C ARG A 126 -3.81 -23.09 -10.30
N GLU A 127 -4.88 -22.57 -9.74
CA GLU A 127 -5.04 -21.19 -9.30
C GLU A 127 -5.26 -21.18 -7.78
N HIS A 128 -4.18 -20.88 -7.06
CA HIS A 128 -4.17 -21.01 -5.59
C HIS A 128 -4.59 -19.73 -4.86
N HIS A 129 -4.86 -18.63 -5.57
CA HIS A 129 -5.29 -17.39 -4.94
C HIS A 129 -6.80 -17.38 -4.68
N VAL A 130 -7.16 -17.11 -3.44
CA VAL A 130 -8.55 -16.89 -3.01
C VAL A 130 -8.75 -15.39 -2.80
N VAL A 131 -9.78 -14.86 -3.44
CA VAL A 131 -10.13 -13.45 -3.36
C VAL A 131 -11.44 -13.31 -2.60
N LEU A 132 -11.46 -12.42 -1.62
CA LEU A 132 -12.63 -12.08 -0.82
C LEU A 132 -12.84 -10.57 -0.93
N LYS A 133 -13.94 -10.15 -1.54
CA LYS A 133 -14.35 -8.74 -1.57
C LYS A 133 -15.34 -8.51 -0.44
N PHE A 134 -15.03 -7.58 0.44
CA PHE A 134 -15.82 -7.26 1.62
C PHE A 134 -16.57 -5.95 1.47
N ASP A 135 -17.71 -5.87 2.15
CA ASP A 135 -18.31 -4.63 2.62
C ASP A 135 -17.81 -4.32 4.05
N PRO A 136 -16.90 -3.34 4.22
CA PRO A 136 -16.41 -2.95 5.54
C PRO A 136 -17.48 -2.38 6.46
N GLN A 137 -18.59 -1.86 5.92
CA GLN A 137 -19.64 -1.27 6.74
C GLN A 137 -20.37 -2.34 7.56
N SER A 138 -20.50 -3.56 7.05
CA SER A 138 -21.16 -4.68 7.73
C SER A 138 -20.23 -5.48 8.67
N ILE A 139 -18.92 -5.18 8.69
CA ILE A 139 -17.96 -5.87 9.57
C ILE A 139 -18.06 -5.29 10.99
N VAL A 140 -18.40 -6.15 11.94
CA VAL A 140 -18.48 -5.83 13.36
C VAL A 140 -17.08 -5.50 13.88
N ARG A 141 -16.94 -4.37 14.59
CA ARG A 141 -15.66 -3.85 15.12
C ARG A 141 -14.62 -3.49 14.04
N MET A 142 -15.05 -3.22 12.81
CA MET A 142 -14.15 -2.71 11.77
C MET A 142 -13.49 -1.39 12.22
N PRO A 143 -12.15 -1.27 12.19
CA PRO A 143 -11.46 -0.03 12.53
C PRO A 143 -11.81 1.12 11.57
N GLU A 144 -12.00 2.32 12.10
CA GLU A 144 -12.20 3.53 11.32
C GLU A 144 -10.90 4.04 10.67
N PRO A 145 -10.95 4.73 9.51
CA PRO A 145 -12.15 4.91 8.67
C PRO A 145 -12.53 3.63 7.93
N ARG A 146 -13.83 3.35 7.80
CA ARG A 146 -14.32 2.21 6.99
C ARG A 146 -14.31 2.53 5.49
N PRO A 147 -13.55 1.81 4.65
CA PRO A 147 -13.58 1.99 3.20
C PRO A 147 -14.94 1.59 2.60
N PHE A 148 -15.20 2.02 1.37
CA PHE A 148 -16.35 1.58 0.58
C PHE A 148 -16.28 0.08 0.31
N ARG A 149 -15.13 -0.42 -0.16
CA ARG A 149 -14.86 -1.84 -0.41
C ARG A 149 -13.42 -2.20 -0.07
N GLU A 150 -13.22 -3.44 0.34
CA GLU A 150 -11.91 -4.05 0.51
C GLU A 150 -11.83 -5.35 -0.28
N ILE A 151 -10.87 -5.46 -1.19
CA ILE A 151 -10.59 -6.71 -1.91
C ILE A 151 -9.35 -7.33 -1.28
N PHE A 152 -9.50 -8.44 -0.58
CA PHE A 152 -8.42 -9.21 0.02
C PHE A 152 -8.01 -10.36 -0.90
N VAL A 153 -6.72 -10.47 -1.19
CA VAL A 153 -6.14 -11.55 -2.00
C VAL A 153 -5.25 -12.40 -1.10
N PHE A 154 -5.63 -13.66 -0.94
CA PHE A 154 -4.89 -14.66 -0.18
C PHE A 154 -4.24 -15.65 -1.14
N HIS A 155 -2.95 -15.92 -0.98
CA HIS A 155 -2.21 -16.94 -1.70
C HIS A 155 -1.16 -17.55 -0.76
N PRO A 156 -0.71 -18.81 -0.92
CA PRO A 156 0.32 -19.38 -0.06
C PRO A 156 1.59 -18.54 0.07
N LEU A 157 1.94 -17.79 -0.98
CA LEU A 157 3.15 -16.95 -1.05
C LEU A 157 2.90 -15.45 -0.86
N ILE A 158 1.64 -14.97 -0.88
CA ILE A 158 1.33 -13.56 -0.60
C ILE A 158 0.05 -13.35 0.19
N SER A 159 -0.01 -12.22 0.88
CA SER A 159 -1.27 -11.58 1.23
C SER A 159 -1.30 -10.21 0.63
N GLY A 160 -2.45 -9.75 0.18
CA GLY A 160 -2.61 -8.37 -0.21
C GLY A 160 -4.03 -7.89 -0.02
N LEU A 161 -4.20 -6.58 -0.04
CA LEU A 161 -5.51 -5.96 -0.03
C LEU A 161 -5.53 -4.68 -0.85
N HIS A 162 -6.71 -4.34 -1.36
CA HIS A 162 -6.98 -3.09 -2.04
C HIS A 162 -8.21 -2.42 -1.41
N LEU A 163 -8.01 -1.23 -0.84
CA LEU A 163 -9.01 -0.40 -0.20
C LEU A 163 -9.52 0.66 -1.18
N ARG A 164 -10.84 0.83 -1.28
CA ARG A 164 -11.45 1.91 -2.07
C ARG A 164 -12.31 2.80 -1.18
N GLY A 165 -12.17 4.12 -1.31
CA GLY A 165 -13.01 5.10 -0.61
C GLY A 165 -14.36 5.37 -1.28
N GLY A 166 -14.62 4.79 -2.46
CA GLY A 166 -15.88 4.93 -3.18
C GLY A 166 -15.94 4.10 -4.47
N PRO A 167 -17.07 4.18 -5.21
CA PRO A 167 -17.28 3.44 -6.45
C PRO A 167 -16.32 3.88 -7.56
N VAL A 168 -15.91 5.14 -7.59
CA VAL A 168 -14.85 5.64 -8.47
C VAL A 168 -13.69 6.12 -7.60
N ALA A 169 -12.61 5.35 -7.58
CA ALA A 169 -11.45 5.61 -6.74
C ALA A 169 -10.15 5.19 -7.45
N ARG A 170 -9.05 5.89 -7.16
CA ARG A 170 -7.72 5.62 -7.75
C ARG A 170 -6.64 5.60 -6.68
N GLY A 171 -5.69 4.67 -6.82
CA GLY A 171 -4.68 4.41 -5.80
C GLY A 171 -3.48 3.60 -6.30
N GLY A 172 -2.32 3.87 -5.69
CA GLY A 172 -1.11 3.09 -5.94
C GLY A 172 -1.11 1.73 -5.25
N ILE A 173 -0.45 0.74 -5.86
CA ILE A 173 -0.20 -0.59 -5.28
C ILE A 173 1.21 -0.65 -4.72
N ARG A 174 1.37 -0.90 -3.42
CA ARG A 174 2.67 -0.98 -2.76
C ARG A 174 3.11 -2.44 -2.57
N TRP A 175 4.40 -2.70 -2.77
CA TRP A 175 5.03 -3.86 -2.16
C TRP A 175 5.51 -3.47 -0.75
N SER A 176 4.86 -4.05 0.28
CA SER A 176 5.15 -3.79 1.68
C SER A 176 5.98 -4.91 2.31
N ASP A 177 6.76 -4.54 3.32
CA ASP A 177 7.50 -5.42 4.22
C ASP A 177 6.75 -5.66 5.55
N ARG A 178 5.59 -5.01 5.77
CA ARG A 178 4.78 -5.12 6.99
C ARG A 178 3.86 -6.34 6.99
N LEU A 179 4.43 -7.52 7.19
CA LEU A 179 3.66 -8.77 7.16
C LEU A 179 2.46 -8.84 8.12
N ILE A 180 2.57 -8.20 9.29
CA ILE A 180 1.59 -8.34 10.37
C ILE A 180 0.43 -7.36 10.22
N ASP A 181 0.69 -6.11 9.79
CA ASP A 181 -0.28 -5.01 9.86
C ASP A 181 -0.29 -4.10 8.62
N PHE A 182 0.03 -4.65 7.45
CA PHE A 182 -0.01 -3.88 6.19
C PHE A 182 -1.37 -3.22 5.93
N ARG A 183 -2.50 -3.74 6.43
CA ARG A 183 -3.79 -3.05 6.31
C ARG A 183 -3.76 -1.66 6.93
N THR A 184 -3.16 -1.50 8.10
CA THR A 184 -3.03 -0.20 8.79
C THR A 184 -2.21 0.78 7.95
N GLU A 185 -1.12 0.32 7.35
CA GLU A 185 -0.32 1.10 6.41
C GLU A 185 -1.16 1.55 5.21
N VAL A 186 -1.85 0.62 4.56
CA VAL A 186 -2.66 0.90 3.37
C VAL A 186 -3.82 1.84 3.71
N LEU A 187 -4.43 1.71 4.88
CA LEU A 187 -5.54 2.55 5.33
C LEU A 187 -5.08 4.00 5.52
N GLY A 188 -3.95 4.24 6.19
CA GLY A 188 -3.38 5.59 6.33
C GLY A 188 -3.04 6.24 4.98
N LEU A 189 -2.53 5.44 4.04
CA LEU A 189 -2.22 5.91 2.68
C LEU A 189 -3.49 6.19 1.85
N MET A 190 -4.54 5.36 1.95
CA MET A 190 -5.83 5.60 1.29
C MET A 190 -6.50 6.86 1.84
N ALA A 191 -6.50 7.04 3.17
CA ALA A 191 -7.06 8.23 3.81
C ALA A 191 -6.34 9.51 3.35
N THR A 192 -5.01 9.47 3.23
CA THR A 192 -4.22 10.56 2.65
C THR A 192 -4.60 10.81 1.18
N GLN A 193 -4.84 9.74 0.41
CA GLN A 193 -5.25 9.87 -0.99
C GLN A 193 -6.64 10.48 -1.16
N ASN A 194 -7.56 10.24 -0.23
CA ASN A 194 -8.87 10.91 -0.20
C ASN A 194 -8.72 12.44 -0.11
N LEU A 195 -7.80 12.93 0.73
CA LEU A 195 -7.51 14.37 0.86
C LEU A 195 -6.83 14.94 -0.38
N LYS A 196 -6.00 14.13 -1.05
CA LYS A 196 -5.31 14.55 -2.30
C LYS A 196 -6.24 14.64 -3.50
N ASN A 197 -7.22 13.74 -3.59
CA ASN A 197 -8.03 13.58 -4.81
C ASN A 197 -9.24 14.52 -4.89
N VAL A 198 -9.53 15.33 -3.85
CA VAL A 198 -10.77 16.14 -3.68
C VAL A 198 -11.16 16.96 -4.92
N LEU A 199 -10.21 17.33 -5.79
CA LEU A 199 -10.46 18.12 -7.01
C LEU A 199 -10.52 17.32 -8.33
N ILE A 200 -10.08 16.05 -8.39
CA ILE A 200 -9.89 15.30 -9.66
C ILE A 200 -10.68 13.99 -9.71
N VAL A 201 -10.62 13.18 -8.65
CA VAL A 201 -11.35 11.91 -8.55
C VAL A 201 -12.09 11.92 -7.21
N PRO A 202 -13.37 11.56 -7.14
CA PRO A 202 -14.16 11.80 -5.92
C PRO A 202 -13.56 11.19 -4.66
N ARG A 203 -12.87 10.05 -4.80
CA ARG A 203 -12.29 9.28 -3.70
C ARG A 203 -10.92 8.69 -4.04
N GLY A 204 -10.15 8.36 -3.01
CA GLY A 204 -8.88 7.67 -3.05
C GLY A 204 -9.02 6.16 -2.90
N ALA A 205 -8.10 5.43 -3.49
CA ALA A 205 -7.88 4.01 -3.24
C ALA A 205 -6.42 3.79 -2.82
N LYS A 206 -6.13 2.61 -2.28
CA LYS A 206 -4.75 2.16 -2.08
C LYS A 206 -4.72 0.64 -1.97
N GLY A 207 -3.71 0.01 -2.54
CA GLY A 207 -3.45 -1.40 -2.29
C GLY A 207 -2.03 -1.65 -1.80
N ALA A 208 -1.84 -2.78 -1.13
CA ALA A 208 -0.52 -3.35 -0.93
C ALA A 208 -0.57 -4.86 -0.88
N PHE A 209 0.57 -5.48 -1.16
CA PHE A 209 0.80 -6.89 -0.94
C PHE A 209 2.14 -7.10 -0.21
N VAL A 210 2.22 -8.24 0.49
CA VAL A 210 3.38 -8.68 1.26
C VAL A 210 3.77 -10.09 0.83
N LEU A 211 5.07 -10.37 0.77
CA LEU A 211 5.59 -11.71 0.50
C LEU A 211 5.62 -12.56 1.76
N ARG A 212 4.99 -13.72 1.73
CA ARG A 212 5.10 -14.74 2.79
C ARG A 212 6.39 -15.52 2.56
N ASN A 213 7.23 -15.61 3.59
CA ASN A 213 8.52 -16.31 3.56
C ASN A 213 9.42 -15.86 2.39
N PRO A 214 9.77 -14.56 2.29
CA PRO A 214 10.56 -14.05 1.19
C PRO A 214 11.96 -14.70 1.15
N PRO A 215 12.55 -14.91 -0.04
CA PRO A 215 13.94 -15.32 -0.18
C PRO A 215 14.90 -14.40 0.59
N SER A 216 16.00 -14.95 1.09
CA SER A 216 17.05 -14.18 1.77
C SER A 216 17.80 -13.26 0.79
N ASP A 217 18.07 -13.74 -0.42
CA ASP A 217 18.70 -12.97 -1.48
C ASP A 217 17.78 -11.86 -2.01
N MET A 218 18.34 -10.66 -2.19
CA MET A 218 17.58 -9.47 -2.57
C MET A 218 17.14 -9.49 -4.04
N GLY A 219 17.94 -10.06 -4.94
CA GLY A 219 17.60 -10.20 -6.36
C GLY A 219 16.44 -11.16 -6.55
N GLN A 220 16.55 -12.35 -5.95
CA GLN A 220 15.49 -13.36 -5.95
C GLN A 220 14.22 -12.82 -5.27
N ARG A 221 14.35 -12.08 -4.17
CA ARG A 221 13.20 -11.47 -3.50
C ARG A 221 12.46 -10.47 -4.39
N ARG A 222 13.18 -9.63 -5.14
CA ARG A 222 12.57 -8.70 -6.11
C ARG A 222 11.84 -9.46 -7.22
N GLN A 223 12.50 -10.43 -7.84
CA GLN A 223 11.89 -11.24 -8.89
C GLN A 223 10.63 -11.95 -8.38
N HIS A 224 10.68 -12.50 -7.18
CA HIS A 224 9.53 -13.13 -6.55
C HIS A 224 8.38 -12.15 -6.28
N ALA A 225 8.69 -10.93 -5.82
CA ALA A 225 7.69 -9.88 -5.65
C ALA A 225 7.00 -9.50 -6.97
N ASP A 226 7.76 -9.41 -8.06
CA ASP A 226 7.24 -9.05 -9.38
C ASP A 226 6.32 -10.15 -9.94
N GLU A 227 6.63 -11.42 -9.71
CA GLU A 227 5.73 -12.53 -10.07
C GLU A 227 4.47 -12.54 -9.21
N MET A 228 4.60 -12.30 -7.90
CA MET A 228 3.45 -12.26 -7.01
C MET A 228 2.56 -11.04 -7.21
N TYR A 229 3.11 -9.93 -7.71
CA TYR A 229 2.32 -8.78 -8.15
C TYR A 229 1.31 -9.18 -9.23
N LYS A 230 1.69 -10.06 -10.18
CA LYS A 230 0.77 -10.56 -11.22
C LYS A 230 -0.41 -11.31 -10.62
N ILE A 231 -0.16 -12.16 -9.62
CA ILE A 231 -1.21 -12.87 -8.88
C ILE A 231 -2.12 -11.88 -8.15
N PHE A 232 -1.55 -10.87 -7.50
CA PHE A 232 -2.31 -9.85 -6.80
C PHE A 232 -3.25 -9.08 -7.75
N ILE A 233 -2.73 -8.55 -8.86
CA ILE A 233 -3.52 -7.86 -9.88
C ILE A 233 -4.57 -8.76 -10.51
N SER A 234 -4.20 -10.00 -10.84
CA SER A 234 -5.13 -11.00 -11.37
C SER A 234 -6.29 -11.22 -10.41
N GLY A 235 -6.02 -11.38 -9.12
CA GLY A 235 -7.05 -11.53 -8.09
C GLY A 235 -7.98 -10.33 -7.96
N LEU A 236 -7.47 -9.09 -8.10
CA LEU A 236 -8.34 -7.91 -8.11
C LEU A 236 -9.32 -7.93 -9.30
N LEU A 237 -8.83 -8.32 -10.48
CA LEU A 237 -9.64 -8.42 -11.70
C LEU A 237 -10.65 -9.58 -11.65
N ASP A 238 -10.36 -10.68 -10.93
CA ASP A 238 -11.27 -11.84 -10.82
C ASP A 238 -12.62 -11.52 -10.18
N VAL A 239 -12.71 -10.44 -9.38
CA VAL A 239 -13.94 -10.04 -8.65
C VAL A 239 -14.48 -8.68 -9.09
N THR A 240 -13.94 -8.12 -10.18
CA THR A 240 -14.34 -6.82 -10.73
C THR A 240 -15.16 -7.04 -11.99
N ASP A 241 -16.30 -6.34 -12.13
CA ASP A 241 -17.08 -6.42 -13.37
C ASP A 241 -16.29 -5.81 -14.54
N ASN A 242 -16.58 -6.23 -15.75
CA ASN A 242 -16.08 -5.60 -16.97
C ASN A 242 -17.17 -4.74 -17.61
N LEU A 243 -16.79 -3.84 -18.52
CA LEU A 243 -17.71 -3.01 -19.29
C LEU A 243 -17.46 -3.20 -20.79
N VAL A 244 -18.15 -4.15 -21.42
CA VAL A 244 -17.95 -4.50 -22.83
C VAL A 244 -19.11 -3.92 -23.65
N ASN A 245 -18.81 -3.02 -24.59
CA ASN A 245 -19.81 -2.34 -25.43
C ASN A 245 -20.93 -1.67 -24.62
N GLY A 246 -20.57 -1.03 -23.50
CA GLY A 246 -21.50 -0.36 -22.59
C GLY A 246 -22.34 -1.30 -21.72
N LYS A 247 -22.11 -2.63 -21.77
CA LYS A 247 -22.79 -3.62 -20.94
C LYS A 247 -21.87 -4.13 -19.85
N HIS A 248 -22.38 -4.20 -18.63
CA HIS A 248 -21.65 -4.78 -17.51
C HIS A 248 -21.60 -6.29 -17.63
N ILE A 249 -20.41 -6.87 -17.47
CA ILE A 249 -20.17 -8.31 -17.52
C ILE A 249 -19.54 -8.72 -16.20
N THR A 250 -20.25 -9.51 -15.41
CA THR A 250 -19.69 -10.09 -14.18
C THR A 250 -18.81 -11.30 -14.52
N PRO A 251 -17.65 -11.48 -13.87
CA PRO A 251 -16.81 -12.65 -14.10
C PRO A 251 -17.58 -13.95 -13.87
N LYS A 252 -17.36 -14.94 -14.76
CA LYS A 252 -18.05 -16.24 -14.67
C LYS A 252 -17.77 -16.92 -13.33
N GLY A 253 -18.81 -17.46 -12.70
CA GLY A 253 -18.68 -18.15 -11.40
C GLY A 253 -18.52 -17.21 -10.20
N VAL A 254 -18.75 -15.91 -10.39
CA VAL A 254 -18.75 -14.91 -9.31
C VAL A 254 -20.16 -14.37 -9.10
N LEU A 255 -20.72 -14.67 -7.93
CA LEU A 255 -22.00 -14.12 -7.48
C LEU A 255 -21.84 -12.71 -6.91
N ARG A 256 -22.81 -11.85 -7.21
CA ARG A 256 -22.86 -10.44 -6.77
C ARG A 256 -23.88 -10.21 -5.66
N TYR A 257 -23.38 -9.97 -4.46
CA TYR A 257 -24.17 -9.44 -3.33
C TYR A 257 -24.07 -7.91 -3.21
N ASP A 258 -23.37 -7.24 -4.11
CA ASP A 258 -23.26 -5.79 -4.22
C ASP A 258 -23.69 -5.29 -5.62
N ASP A 259 -23.70 -3.97 -5.77
CA ASP A 259 -23.98 -3.31 -7.04
C ASP A 259 -22.93 -3.62 -8.11
N LEU A 260 -23.24 -3.22 -9.35
CA LEU A 260 -22.30 -3.26 -10.47
C LEU A 260 -21.04 -2.45 -10.15
N ASP A 261 -19.88 -3.09 -10.30
CA ASP A 261 -18.59 -2.56 -9.89
C ASP A 261 -17.52 -2.89 -10.92
N HIS A 262 -17.52 -2.11 -12.00
CA HIS A 262 -16.63 -2.28 -13.15
C HIS A 262 -15.41 -1.35 -13.12
N TYR A 263 -15.38 -0.40 -12.19
CA TYR A 263 -14.34 0.62 -12.13
C TYR A 263 -13.23 0.19 -11.16
N LEU A 264 -12.09 -0.22 -11.70
CA LEU A 264 -10.88 -0.50 -10.95
C LEU A 264 -9.69 0.11 -11.71
N VAL A 265 -9.02 1.07 -11.07
CA VAL A 265 -7.80 1.69 -11.59
C VAL A 265 -6.70 1.62 -10.53
N VAL A 266 -5.54 1.15 -10.94
CA VAL A 266 -4.35 1.05 -10.10
C VAL A 266 -3.28 2.04 -10.56
N ALA A 267 -2.30 2.28 -9.70
CA ALA A 267 -1.12 3.09 -10.02
C ALA A 267 0.14 2.46 -9.43
N ALA A 268 1.29 2.90 -9.91
CA ALA A 268 2.58 2.61 -9.28
C ALA A 268 2.65 3.17 -7.84
N ASP A 269 3.35 2.46 -6.96
CA ASP A 269 3.83 2.95 -5.66
C ASP A 269 5.21 2.35 -5.33
N LYS A 270 5.65 2.45 -4.08
CA LYS A 270 6.90 1.89 -3.57
C LYS A 270 6.98 0.40 -3.95
N GLY A 271 8.04 0.06 -4.68
CA GLY A 271 8.38 -1.31 -5.06
C GLY A 271 7.66 -1.85 -6.29
N THR A 272 6.79 -1.08 -6.94
CA THR A 272 5.99 -1.53 -8.10
C THR A 272 6.04 -0.57 -9.30
N ALA A 273 6.90 0.46 -9.25
CA ALA A 273 6.94 1.51 -10.27
C ALA A 273 7.14 0.98 -11.70
N HIS A 274 7.97 -0.06 -11.86
CA HIS A 274 8.27 -0.71 -13.14
C HIS A 274 7.18 -1.68 -13.62
N LEU A 275 6.12 -1.90 -12.85
CA LEU A 275 5.11 -2.95 -13.11
C LEU A 275 3.81 -2.42 -13.71
N SER A 276 3.71 -1.14 -14.03
CA SER A 276 2.49 -0.56 -14.63
C SER A 276 2.15 -1.21 -15.97
N ASP A 277 3.15 -1.42 -16.83
CA ASP A 277 2.95 -2.12 -18.12
C ASP A 277 2.53 -3.57 -17.92
N THR A 278 3.08 -4.25 -16.89
CA THR A 278 2.67 -5.61 -16.52
C THR A 278 1.19 -5.66 -16.11
N ALA A 279 0.72 -4.68 -15.32
CA ALA A 279 -0.68 -4.61 -14.92
C ALA A 279 -1.61 -4.33 -16.11
N ASN A 280 -1.22 -3.42 -17.01
CA ASN A 280 -1.97 -3.14 -18.24
C ASN A 280 -2.04 -4.35 -19.16
N ALA A 281 -0.93 -5.08 -19.34
CA ALA A 281 -0.91 -6.30 -20.14
C ALA A 281 -1.83 -7.39 -19.58
N LEU A 282 -1.93 -7.52 -18.25
CA LEU A 282 -2.87 -8.45 -17.60
C LEU A 282 -4.32 -8.04 -17.80
N ALA A 283 -4.62 -6.74 -17.70
CA ALA A 283 -5.96 -6.21 -17.96
C ALA A 283 -6.37 -6.40 -19.42
N GLU A 284 -5.46 -6.11 -20.36
CA GLU A 284 -5.67 -6.29 -21.80
C GLU A 284 -5.88 -7.76 -22.18
N ALA A 285 -5.07 -8.68 -21.64
CA ALA A 285 -5.23 -10.12 -21.86
C ALA A 285 -6.59 -10.66 -21.39
N ARG A 286 -7.23 -9.98 -20.42
CA ARG A 286 -8.56 -10.29 -19.90
C ARG A 286 -9.68 -9.50 -20.60
N GLY A 287 -9.35 -8.69 -21.59
CA GLY A 287 -10.30 -7.83 -22.30
C GLY A 287 -10.95 -6.77 -21.40
N PHE A 288 -10.28 -6.36 -20.33
CA PHE A 288 -10.81 -5.37 -19.39
C PHE A 288 -10.94 -4.00 -20.08
N TRP A 289 -12.08 -3.34 -19.90
CA TRP A 289 -12.50 -2.18 -20.68
C TRP A 289 -11.57 -0.97 -20.62
N LEU A 290 -10.82 -0.82 -19.53
CA LEU A 290 -9.85 0.26 -19.37
C LEU A 290 -8.55 0.02 -20.16
N SER A 291 -8.27 -1.22 -20.61
CA SER A 291 -7.06 -1.58 -21.35
C SER A 291 -5.79 -0.96 -20.72
N ASP A 292 -5.03 -0.15 -21.46
CA ASP A 292 -3.83 0.55 -20.98
C ASP A 292 -4.08 1.73 -20.04
N GLY A 293 -5.34 2.07 -19.79
CA GLY A 293 -5.80 2.97 -18.73
C GLY A 293 -6.04 2.29 -17.37
N PHE A 294 -5.91 0.96 -17.27
CA PHE A 294 -6.11 0.23 -16.02
C PHE A 294 -5.07 0.61 -14.95
N ALA A 295 -3.81 0.66 -15.33
CA ALA A 295 -2.69 1.05 -14.50
C ALA A 295 -2.09 2.35 -15.02
N SER A 296 -2.13 3.39 -14.19
CA SER A 296 -1.48 4.66 -14.55
C SER A 296 0.03 4.60 -14.33
N GLY A 297 0.79 5.08 -15.31
CA GLY A 297 2.25 4.99 -15.35
C GLY A 297 2.69 4.13 -16.53
N GLY A 298 3.92 3.63 -16.51
CA GLY A 298 4.43 2.73 -17.56
C GLY A 298 4.90 3.43 -18.82
N SER A 299 5.20 2.66 -19.86
CA SER A 299 5.81 3.16 -21.11
C SER A 299 4.91 4.09 -21.92
N LYS A 300 3.58 3.95 -21.78
CA LYS A 300 2.58 4.82 -22.42
C LYS A 300 2.08 5.96 -21.52
N GLY A 301 2.37 5.91 -20.22
CA GLY A 301 1.96 6.93 -19.26
C GLY A 301 2.96 8.08 -19.15
N TYR A 302 2.58 9.13 -18.42
CA TYR A 302 3.53 10.19 -18.08
C TYR A 302 4.52 9.70 -17.02
N ASP A 303 5.82 9.76 -17.33
CA ASP A 303 6.87 9.46 -16.38
C ASP A 303 6.96 10.59 -15.34
N HIS A 304 6.60 10.28 -14.10
CA HIS A 304 6.54 11.24 -13.01
C HIS A 304 7.89 11.91 -12.71
N LYS A 305 9.00 11.20 -12.88
CA LYS A 305 10.35 11.71 -12.64
C LYS A 305 10.84 12.53 -13.83
N LYS A 306 10.66 12.03 -15.05
CA LYS A 306 11.10 12.71 -16.29
C LYS A 306 10.32 14.00 -16.52
N GLU A 307 9.00 13.95 -16.38
CA GLU A 307 8.11 15.11 -16.52
C GLU A 307 8.06 15.97 -15.25
N ALA A 308 8.64 15.43 -14.17
CA ALA A 308 8.82 16.07 -12.89
C ALA A 308 7.50 16.56 -12.25
N ILE A 309 6.41 15.85 -12.53
CA ILE A 309 5.01 16.26 -12.27
C ILE A 309 4.83 16.72 -10.82
N THR A 310 5.25 15.89 -9.87
CA THR A 310 5.07 16.14 -8.43
C THR A 310 5.90 17.35 -7.99
N SER A 311 7.17 17.38 -8.37
CA SER A 311 8.08 18.48 -8.00
C SER A 311 7.63 19.83 -8.60
N ARG A 312 7.07 19.85 -9.82
CA ARG A 312 6.56 21.07 -10.47
C ARG A 312 5.36 21.63 -9.71
N GLY A 313 4.45 20.75 -9.31
CA GLY A 313 3.30 21.13 -8.48
C GLY A 313 3.75 21.70 -7.13
N ALA A 314 4.63 21.00 -6.42
CA ALA A 314 5.18 21.47 -5.15
C ALA A 314 5.97 22.79 -5.30
N TRP A 315 6.74 22.94 -6.38
CA TRP A 315 7.49 24.17 -6.66
C TRP A 315 6.58 25.37 -7.00
N ALA A 316 5.41 25.14 -7.60
CA ALA A 316 4.42 26.19 -7.77
C ALA A 316 3.94 26.75 -6.42
N CYS A 317 3.79 25.89 -5.40
CA CYS A 317 3.50 26.32 -4.03
C CYS A 317 4.68 27.12 -3.43
N VAL A 318 5.93 26.66 -3.63
CA VAL A 318 7.13 27.40 -3.21
C VAL A 318 7.13 28.81 -3.80
N ARG A 319 6.94 28.95 -5.12
CA ARG A 319 6.85 30.27 -5.77
C ARG A 319 5.73 31.14 -5.19
N ARG A 320 4.56 30.55 -4.89
CA ARG A 320 3.45 31.30 -4.31
C ARG A 320 3.77 31.80 -2.89
N HIS A 321 4.44 30.98 -2.08
CA HIS A 321 4.84 31.32 -0.72
C HIS A 321 5.94 32.39 -0.69
N PHE A 322 7.00 32.22 -1.49
CA PHE A 322 8.10 33.18 -1.55
C PHE A 322 7.64 34.57 -2.06
N ARG A 323 6.62 34.61 -2.93
CA ARG A 323 5.98 35.88 -3.32
C ARG A 323 5.36 36.64 -2.14
N GLU A 324 4.90 35.96 -1.09
CA GLU A 324 4.30 36.62 0.09
C GLU A 324 5.35 37.32 0.96
N ILE A 325 6.61 36.88 0.86
CA ILE A 325 7.76 37.49 1.54
C ILE A 325 8.62 38.32 0.58
N ASN A 326 8.09 38.66 -0.60
CA ASN A 326 8.75 39.47 -1.63
C ASN A 326 10.10 38.90 -2.11
N MET A 327 10.21 37.58 -2.23
CA MET A 327 11.38 36.88 -2.79
C MET A 327 10.99 36.06 -4.02
N ASP A 328 11.92 35.94 -4.97
CA ASP A 328 11.84 35.05 -6.14
C ASP A 328 12.82 33.88 -5.96
N PRO A 329 12.34 32.67 -5.61
CA PRO A 329 13.20 31.53 -5.28
C PRO A 329 14.00 31.00 -6.49
N GLU A 330 13.72 31.48 -7.71
CA GLU A 330 14.46 31.11 -8.93
C GLU A 330 15.54 32.14 -9.29
N LYS A 331 15.58 33.31 -8.61
CA LYS A 331 16.55 34.39 -8.88
C LYS A 331 17.34 34.79 -7.64
N ASP A 332 16.67 34.92 -6.50
CA ASP A 332 17.30 35.28 -5.24
C ASP A 332 18.04 34.08 -4.67
N THR A 333 19.14 34.35 -3.96
CA THR A 333 19.88 33.31 -3.25
C THR A 333 19.04 32.81 -2.07
N ILE A 334 18.70 31.53 -2.09
CA ILE A 334 17.94 30.87 -1.02
C ILE A 334 18.76 29.74 -0.40
N ARG A 335 18.74 29.65 0.92
CA ARG A 335 19.32 28.54 1.68
C ARG A 335 18.27 27.47 1.88
N VAL A 336 18.65 26.22 1.65
CA VAL A 336 17.73 25.09 1.64
C VAL A 336 18.27 23.94 2.46
N VAL A 337 17.39 23.29 3.23
CA VAL A 337 17.62 21.94 3.72
C VAL A 337 16.60 20.99 3.11
N GLY A 338 16.93 19.71 3.02
CA GLY A 338 16.01 18.77 2.40
C GLY A 338 16.03 17.34 2.91
N ILE A 339 14.94 16.63 2.62
CA ILE A 339 14.74 15.22 2.97
C ILE A 339 14.70 14.40 1.68
N GLY A 340 15.78 13.67 1.41
CA GLY A 340 15.96 12.84 0.22
C GLY A 340 17.36 12.93 -0.36
N ASP A 341 17.50 12.44 -1.59
CA ASP A 341 18.72 12.48 -2.38
C ASP A 341 18.44 12.77 -3.86
N MET A 342 19.48 13.10 -4.63
CA MET A 342 19.34 13.45 -6.04
C MET A 342 18.84 12.31 -6.94
N SER A 343 18.84 11.06 -6.49
CA SER A 343 18.27 9.95 -7.27
C SER A 343 16.73 9.92 -7.23
N GLY A 344 16.12 10.57 -6.23
CA GLY A 344 14.67 10.61 -6.03
C GLY A 344 13.93 11.49 -7.05
N ASP A 345 12.69 11.13 -7.37
CA ASP A 345 11.79 11.94 -8.22
C ASP A 345 11.57 13.34 -7.64
N VAL A 346 10.96 13.43 -6.46
CA VAL A 346 10.54 14.71 -5.88
C VAL A 346 11.73 15.54 -5.42
N PHE A 347 12.69 14.90 -4.73
CA PHE A 347 13.88 15.59 -4.22
C PHE A 347 14.76 16.07 -5.38
N GLY A 348 15.18 15.17 -6.26
CA GLY A 348 16.12 15.47 -7.33
C GLY A 348 15.59 16.54 -8.28
N ASN A 349 14.34 16.40 -8.73
CA ASN A 349 13.74 17.43 -9.57
C ASN A 349 13.54 18.76 -8.86
N GLY A 350 13.19 18.75 -7.56
CA GLY A 350 13.00 19.96 -6.76
C GLY A 350 14.30 20.75 -6.56
N MET A 351 15.40 20.06 -6.28
CA MET A 351 16.72 20.67 -6.11
C MET A 351 17.30 21.24 -7.41
N LEU A 352 16.72 20.93 -8.57
CA LEU A 352 17.13 21.48 -9.87
C LEU A 352 16.23 22.60 -10.39
N ARG A 353 15.27 23.09 -9.57
CA ARG A 353 14.35 24.16 -9.97
C ARG A 353 14.94 25.55 -9.93
N SER A 354 16.00 25.75 -9.14
CA SER A 354 16.62 27.05 -8.97
C SER A 354 18.14 26.91 -9.03
N GLN A 355 18.77 27.72 -9.88
CA GLN A 355 20.22 27.81 -10.00
C GLN A 355 20.84 28.67 -8.89
N SER A 356 20.06 29.54 -8.24
CA SER A 356 20.49 30.36 -7.10
C SER A 356 20.40 29.63 -5.75
N MET A 357 19.89 28.40 -5.75
CA MET A 357 19.69 27.60 -4.55
C MET A 357 21.01 27.12 -3.92
N GLN A 358 21.18 27.41 -2.64
CA GLN A 358 22.23 26.89 -1.78
C GLN A 358 21.70 25.74 -0.91
N LEU A 359 21.94 24.48 -1.30
CA LEU A 359 21.57 23.31 -0.50
C LEU A 359 22.59 23.11 0.63
N VAL A 360 22.23 23.50 1.84
CA VAL A 360 23.11 23.54 3.01
C VAL A 360 23.21 22.16 3.68
N ALA A 361 22.11 21.43 3.73
CA ALA A 361 22.08 20.08 4.25
C ALA A 361 20.96 19.24 3.65
N ALA A 362 21.19 17.94 3.56
CA ALA A 362 20.15 16.99 3.19
C ALA A 362 20.37 15.65 3.89
N PHE A 363 19.33 14.85 4.02
CA PHE A 363 19.49 13.48 4.50
C PHE A 363 18.50 12.52 3.86
N ASP A 364 18.92 11.28 3.66
CA ASP A 364 18.08 10.17 3.24
C ASP A 364 18.18 9.01 4.24
N HIS A 365 17.79 7.81 3.83
CA HIS A 365 17.91 6.60 4.65
C HIS A 365 19.36 6.11 4.83
N ARG A 366 20.32 6.63 4.05
CA ARG A 366 21.71 6.14 4.00
C ARG A 366 22.70 7.16 4.57
N HIS A 367 22.50 8.44 4.28
CA HIS A 367 23.49 9.49 4.48
C HIS A 367 22.88 10.79 5.02
N ILE A 368 23.74 11.59 5.64
CA ILE A 368 23.54 13.00 5.97
C ILE A 368 24.60 13.78 5.20
N PHE A 369 24.17 14.66 4.31
CA PHE A 369 24.99 15.59 3.52
C PHE A 369 24.96 16.98 4.17
N ILE A 370 26.13 17.62 4.32
CA ILE A 370 26.27 19.00 4.79
C ILE A 370 27.28 19.72 3.89
N ASP A 371 26.87 20.86 3.35
CA ASP A 371 27.72 21.82 2.64
C ASP A 371 27.43 23.21 3.23
N PRO A 372 28.27 23.74 4.14
CA PRO A 372 27.94 24.93 4.92
C PRO A 372 27.70 26.20 4.08
N ASN A 373 28.47 26.34 3.00
CA ASN A 373 28.46 27.53 2.14
C ASN A 373 28.66 27.15 0.66
N PRO A 374 27.68 26.47 0.05
CA PRO A 374 27.81 25.99 -1.32
C PRO A 374 27.81 27.15 -2.30
N ASP A 375 28.69 27.08 -3.30
CA ASP A 375 28.57 27.94 -4.49
C ASP A 375 27.36 27.47 -5.31
N ALA A 376 26.40 28.37 -5.55
CA ALA A 376 25.11 28.00 -6.14
C ALA A 376 25.26 27.40 -7.54
N ALA A 377 26.12 27.96 -8.38
CA ALA A 377 26.33 27.50 -9.75
C ALA A 377 27.07 26.16 -9.80
N ARG A 378 28.19 26.02 -9.07
CA ARG A 378 28.99 24.80 -9.03
C ARG A 378 28.22 23.65 -8.39
N SER A 379 27.53 23.91 -7.28
CA SER A 379 26.70 22.90 -6.60
C SER A 379 25.48 22.50 -7.44
N PHE A 380 24.89 23.41 -8.23
CA PHE A 380 23.83 23.06 -9.18
C PHE A 380 24.35 22.08 -10.24
N ALA A 381 25.51 22.35 -10.85
CA ALA A 381 26.11 21.45 -11.84
C ALA A 381 26.42 20.06 -11.24
N ALA A 382 26.94 20.02 -10.01
CA ALA A 382 27.18 18.77 -9.29
C ALA A 382 25.87 17.98 -9.04
N ARG A 383 24.83 18.65 -8.53
CA ARG A 383 23.50 18.07 -8.32
C ARG A 383 22.90 17.53 -9.62
N LEU A 384 23.01 18.27 -10.73
CA LEU A 384 22.52 17.84 -12.03
C LEU A 384 23.22 16.56 -12.51
N LYS A 385 24.54 16.49 -12.35
CA LYS A 385 25.32 15.29 -12.68
C LYS A 385 24.88 14.08 -11.84
N LEU A 386 24.67 14.27 -10.54
CA LEU A 386 24.16 13.21 -9.66
C LEU A 386 22.77 12.74 -10.11
N PHE A 387 21.84 13.67 -10.39
CA PHE A 387 20.48 13.35 -10.84
C PHE A 387 20.45 12.50 -12.12
N GLN A 388 21.38 12.75 -13.04
CA GLN A 388 21.54 12.01 -14.29
C GLN A 388 22.27 10.66 -14.13
N THR A 389 22.96 10.46 -13.00
CA THR A 389 23.72 9.24 -12.75
C THR A 389 22.81 8.14 -12.19
N PRO A 390 22.70 6.98 -12.86
CA PRO A 390 21.87 5.88 -12.37
C PRO A 390 22.33 5.39 -10.99
N ARG A 391 21.37 5.23 -10.06
CA ARG A 391 21.59 4.73 -8.68
C ARG A 391 22.58 5.57 -7.85
N SER A 392 22.70 6.86 -8.13
CA SER A 392 23.53 7.78 -7.34
C SER A 392 23.12 7.84 -5.86
N SER A 393 24.03 8.33 -5.05
CA SER A 393 23.88 8.60 -3.63
C SER A 393 24.60 9.90 -3.26
N TRP A 394 24.50 10.33 -2.00
CA TRP A 394 25.27 11.48 -1.54
C TRP A 394 26.79 11.23 -1.57
N GLU A 395 27.25 9.98 -1.46
CA GLU A 395 28.69 9.63 -1.57
C GLU A 395 29.29 9.94 -2.95
N ASP A 396 28.45 10.01 -3.99
CA ASP A 396 28.87 10.34 -5.35
C ASP A 396 29.05 11.86 -5.56
N TYR A 397 28.73 12.69 -4.56
CA TYR A 397 28.86 14.14 -4.65
C TYR A 397 30.34 14.57 -4.76
N PRO A 398 30.73 15.39 -5.75
CA PRO A 398 32.12 15.76 -5.97
C PRO A 398 32.71 16.57 -4.80
N LYS A 399 33.74 16.02 -4.14
CA LYS A 399 34.38 16.65 -2.97
C LYS A 399 35.06 17.98 -3.28
N ASP A 400 35.51 18.19 -4.52
CA ASP A 400 36.14 19.41 -4.99
C ASP A 400 35.16 20.59 -5.15
N VAL A 401 33.86 20.31 -5.17
CA VAL A 401 32.78 21.30 -5.23
C VAL A 401 32.32 21.73 -3.83
N MET A 402 32.49 20.87 -2.83
CA MET A 402 32.02 21.11 -1.46
C MET A 402 32.77 22.27 -0.81
N SER A 403 32.07 23.11 -0.02
CA SER A 403 32.72 24.20 0.70
C SER A 403 33.62 23.69 1.84
N PRO A 404 34.53 24.51 2.39
CA PRO A 404 35.21 24.19 3.64
C PRO A 404 34.23 23.81 4.74
N GLY A 405 34.59 22.80 5.53
CA GLY A 405 33.78 22.28 6.63
C GLY A 405 32.62 21.36 6.24
N SER A 406 32.49 21.01 4.96
CA SER A 406 31.48 20.08 4.46
C SER A 406 31.73 18.62 4.88
N GLY A 407 30.68 17.80 4.85
CA GLY A 407 30.78 16.39 5.17
C GLY A 407 29.60 15.55 4.65
N ILE A 408 29.89 14.28 4.38
CA ILE A 408 28.88 13.25 4.09
C ILE A 408 29.08 12.16 5.13
N TYR A 409 28.03 11.90 5.90
CA TYR A 409 28.08 11.01 7.06
C TYR A 409 27.07 9.87 6.92
N PRO A 410 27.39 8.64 7.34
CA PRO A 410 26.43 7.55 7.31
C PRO A 410 25.32 7.78 8.33
N ARG A 411 24.07 7.47 7.94
CA ARG A 411 22.87 7.64 8.79
C ARG A 411 22.91 6.79 10.06
N GLY A 412 23.68 5.70 10.04
CA GLY A 412 23.93 4.82 11.19
C GLY A 412 25.12 5.22 12.08
N ALA A 413 25.77 6.38 11.83
CA ALA A 413 26.85 6.84 12.69
C ALA A 413 26.36 7.08 14.13
N LYS A 414 27.07 6.52 15.11
CA LYS A 414 26.79 6.77 16.54
C LYS A 414 27.10 8.20 16.92
N SER A 415 28.10 8.80 16.27
CA SER A 415 28.62 10.11 16.60
C SER A 415 29.22 10.76 15.34
N ILE A 416 28.93 12.04 15.15
CA ILE A 416 29.35 12.85 14.00
C ILE A 416 29.97 14.13 14.54
N ARG A 417 31.29 14.29 14.35
CA ARG A 417 32.01 15.53 14.67
C ARG A 417 31.80 16.56 13.57
N LEU A 418 31.36 17.74 13.96
CA LEU A 418 31.02 18.84 13.04
C LEU A 418 32.15 19.89 13.01
N SER A 419 32.37 20.45 11.83
CA SER A 419 33.24 21.62 11.64
C SER A 419 32.63 22.88 12.27
N SER A 420 33.44 23.92 12.47
CA SER A 420 32.95 25.25 12.86
C SER A 420 31.91 25.80 11.87
N GLU A 421 32.17 25.60 10.59
CA GLU A 421 31.40 26.10 9.46
C GLU A 421 30.03 25.40 9.39
N ALA A 422 30.00 24.07 9.50
CA ALA A 422 28.76 23.29 9.55
C ALA A 422 27.89 23.67 10.75
N ARG A 423 28.53 23.87 11.92
CA ARG A 423 27.85 24.32 13.12
C ARG A 423 27.23 25.70 12.96
N GLN A 424 27.97 26.65 12.38
CA GLN A 424 27.46 27.98 12.10
C GLN A 424 26.29 27.94 11.10
N ALA A 425 26.42 27.19 10.01
CA ALA A 425 25.41 27.07 8.97
C ALA A 425 24.09 26.45 9.45
N LEU A 426 24.16 25.55 10.45
CA LEU A 426 23.01 24.85 11.02
C LEU A 426 22.56 25.41 12.39
N ALA A 427 23.19 26.49 12.88
CA ALA A 427 22.98 27.05 14.21
C ALA A 427 23.14 26.02 15.37
N ILE A 428 24.18 25.18 15.28
CA ILE A 428 24.51 24.15 16.27
C ILE A 428 25.67 24.61 17.14
N THR A 429 25.56 24.48 18.46
CA THR A 429 26.67 24.75 19.39
C THR A 429 27.52 23.51 19.66
N ALA A 430 26.91 22.32 19.74
CA ALA A 430 27.58 21.06 20.00
C ALA A 430 28.63 20.72 18.93
N THR A 431 29.84 20.33 19.33
CA THR A 431 30.93 19.91 18.42
C THR A 431 30.72 18.53 17.83
N GLU A 432 29.85 17.74 18.45
CA GLU A 432 29.59 16.35 18.10
C GLU A 432 28.14 16.01 18.46
N LEU A 433 27.46 15.30 17.56
CA LEU A 433 26.07 14.87 17.72
C LEU A 433 25.91 13.45 17.19
N SER A 434 24.96 12.70 17.74
CA SER A 434 24.50 11.48 17.09
C SER A 434 23.76 11.79 15.79
N ALA A 435 23.67 10.81 14.88
CA ALA A 435 22.95 11.02 13.62
C ALA A 435 21.45 11.40 13.80
N PRO A 436 20.69 10.87 14.78
CA PRO A 436 19.33 11.32 15.05
C PRO A 436 19.25 12.79 15.50
N GLU A 437 20.12 13.21 16.42
CA GLU A 437 20.17 14.60 16.92
C GLU A 437 20.54 15.58 15.79
N LEU A 438 21.52 15.20 14.94
CA LEU A 438 21.89 16.02 13.79
C LEU A 438 20.74 16.21 12.81
N VAL A 439 19.92 15.17 12.57
CA VAL A 439 18.74 15.32 11.72
C VAL A 439 17.70 16.24 12.34
N GLN A 440 17.47 16.16 13.65
CA GLN A 440 16.60 17.12 14.33
C GLN A 440 17.12 18.56 14.20
N ALA A 441 18.43 18.76 14.31
CA ALA A 441 19.05 20.06 14.12
C ALA A 441 18.89 20.57 12.68
N ILE A 442 19.09 19.72 11.66
CA ILE A 442 18.88 20.08 10.25
C ILE A 442 17.43 20.53 9.98
N LEU A 443 16.45 19.85 10.57
CA LEU A 443 15.03 20.21 10.42
C LEU A 443 14.67 21.56 11.07
N ARG A 444 15.49 22.04 12.01
CA ARG A 444 15.34 23.33 12.71
C ARG A 444 16.35 24.37 12.25
N ALA A 445 17.13 24.09 11.21
CA ALA A 445 18.19 24.96 10.74
C ALA A 445 17.61 26.31 10.23
N PRO A 446 18.32 27.43 10.42
CA PRO A 446 17.87 28.74 9.96
C PRO A 446 18.06 28.86 8.44
N VAL A 447 17.09 28.38 7.67
CA VAL A 447 17.08 28.40 6.21
C VAL A 447 15.75 28.89 5.64
N ASP A 448 15.74 29.29 4.38
CA ASP A 448 14.57 29.86 3.71
C ASP A 448 13.57 28.79 3.26
N LEU A 449 14.03 27.57 2.97
CA LEU A 449 13.20 26.47 2.50
C LEU A 449 13.61 25.13 3.11
N LEU A 450 12.63 24.41 3.64
CA LEU A 450 12.71 22.98 3.90
C LEU A 450 12.00 22.22 2.78
N TRP A 451 12.75 21.47 1.97
CA TRP A 451 12.20 20.67 0.89
C TRP A 451 12.06 19.20 1.27
N ASN A 452 10.83 18.74 1.46
CA ASN A 452 10.56 17.33 1.70
C ASN A 452 10.34 16.59 0.37
N GLY A 453 11.37 15.89 -0.09
CA GLY A 453 11.31 15.00 -1.25
C GLY A 453 10.96 13.55 -0.92
N GLY A 454 10.71 13.23 0.35
CA GLY A 454 10.27 11.92 0.80
C GLY A 454 8.78 11.70 0.54
N ILE A 455 8.40 10.48 0.13
CA ILE A 455 7.00 10.06 -0.05
C ILE A 455 6.33 9.72 1.32
N PHE A 456 7.01 9.98 2.43
CA PHE A 456 6.50 9.67 3.77
C PHE A 456 5.69 10.84 4.33
N VAL A 457 4.45 10.55 4.68
CA VAL A 457 3.63 11.40 5.55
C VAL A 457 4.25 11.31 6.95
N TRP A 458 4.97 12.34 7.38
CA TRP A 458 5.24 12.53 8.79
C TRP A 458 3.96 13.13 9.40
N SER A 459 3.41 12.48 10.42
CA SER A 459 2.37 13.09 11.24
C SER A 459 2.92 14.40 11.83
N ALA A 460 2.13 15.48 11.79
CA ALA A 460 2.51 16.81 12.26
C ALA A 460 3.13 16.84 13.68
N GLN A 461 2.85 15.84 14.50
CA GLN A 461 3.45 15.62 15.82
C GLN A 461 4.99 15.50 15.83
N THR A 462 5.63 15.10 14.72
CA THR A 462 7.09 14.92 14.70
C THR A 462 7.86 16.20 14.34
N ILE A 463 7.19 17.19 13.75
CA ILE A 463 7.82 18.45 13.29
C ILE A 463 7.68 19.56 14.34
N LEU A 464 6.60 19.53 15.13
CA LEU A 464 6.27 20.57 16.12
C LEU A 464 6.53 20.15 17.58
N GLY A 465 7.31 19.08 17.78
CA GLY A 465 7.78 18.63 19.09
C GLY A 465 9.11 19.26 19.49
#